data_AF-A0A6P0SS36-F1
#
_entry.id   AF-A0A6P0SS36-F1
#
_cell.length_a   1.000
_cell.length_b   1.000
_cell.length_c   1.000
_cell.angle_alpha   90.00
_cell.angle_beta   90.00
_cell.angle_gamma   90.00
#
_symmetry.space_group_name_H-M   'P 1'
#
loop_
_entity.id
_entity.type
_entity.pdbx_description
1 polymer ?
#
loop_
_entity_poly.entity_id
_entity_poly.type
_entity_poly.pdbx_seq_one_letter_code
_entity_poly.pdbx_strand_id
1 'polypeptide(L)'
;GNSDNIKLQDSNKTSNSSSELTHQTIPSKLKLYQQRLRVPYYLVFSRYTNQIRFFKLIGAGYQEQGILAEPPQIWIPELDIGVGLWWGEYAGITRNWLRWCDGSGNWLLTDTEQERAAKEQAQQQVKQIVVNLLQSGMDVEQVAKITGVDREEIRSCSDNQL
;
A
#
# COMPACT_ATOMS: atom_id res chain seq x y z
N GLY A 1 -38.50 9.65 66.69
CA GLY A 1 -37.85 10.76 65.98
C GLY A 1 -38.37 10.78 64.58
N ASN A 2 -39.27 11.70 64.27
CA ASN A 2 -39.72 12.00 62.92
C ASN A 2 -39.77 13.52 62.82
N SER A 3 -39.11 14.05 61.79
CA SER A 3 -39.27 15.36 61.18
C SER A 3 -38.28 15.39 60.01
N ASP A 4 -38.78 15.38 58.76
CA ASP A 4 -39.05 16.60 57.97
C ASP A 4 -37.73 17.19 57.43
N ASN A 5 -37.57 17.61 56.18
CA ASN A 5 -38.43 17.68 55.01
C ASN A 5 -37.52 18.03 53.82
N ILE A 6 -38.08 17.76 52.65
CA ILE A 6 -37.73 17.96 51.26
C ILE A 6 -37.34 19.41 50.89
N LYS A 7 -36.42 19.57 49.92
CA LYS A 7 -36.52 20.57 48.83
C LYS A 7 -35.61 20.16 47.66
N LEU A 8 -36.13 19.56 46.58
CA LEU A 8 -36.79 20.16 45.41
C LEU A 8 -35.90 21.12 44.60
N GLN A 9 -35.65 20.74 43.34
CA GLN A 9 -35.76 21.50 42.09
C GLN A 9 -34.74 20.97 41.06
N ASP A 10 -34.97 20.92 39.76
CA ASP A 10 -36.17 20.83 38.92
C ASP A 10 -35.66 20.57 37.49
N SER A 11 -36.38 19.75 36.73
CA SER A 11 -36.65 19.89 35.29
C SER A 11 -35.52 20.07 34.24
N ASN A 12 -35.42 19.04 33.38
CA ASN A 12 -35.39 19.09 31.89
C ASN A 12 -34.27 19.84 31.14
N LYS A 13 -33.44 19.09 30.37
CA LYS A 13 -33.37 19.19 28.89
C LYS A 13 -32.34 18.25 28.26
N THR A 14 -32.80 17.54 27.23
CA THR A 14 -32.04 16.88 26.17
C THR A 14 -31.01 17.81 25.53
N SER A 15 -29.77 17.34 25.30
CA SER A 15 -29.01 17.45 24.02
C SER A 15 -27.53 17.05 24.18
N ASN A 16 -27.11 16.11 23.33
CA ASN A 16 -25.84 15.99 22.61
C ASN A 16 -24.47 16.12 23.32
N SER A 17 -23.62 15.13 22.99
CA SER A 17 -22.26 15.29 22.45
C SER A 17 -21.17 14.58 23.25
N SER A 18 -20.66 13.51 22.63
CA SER A 18 -19.23 13.23 22.42
C SER A 18 -18.30 13.27 23.63
N SER A 19 -17.80 12.12 24.06
CA SER A 19 -16.38 11.82 24.30
C SER A 19 -16.24 10.52 25.08
N GLU A 20 -15.04 9.93 25.04
CA GLU A 20 -14.58 8.77 25.81
C GLU A 20 -14.71 7.39 25.15
N LEU A 21 -14.19 7.30 23.92
CA LEU A 21 -13.51 6.10 23.45
C LEU A 21 -12.24 5.89 24.29
N THR A 22 -12.38 5.21 25.42
CA THR A 22 -11.29 4.95 26.35
C THR A 22 -10.32 3.91 25.80
N HIS A 23 -9.07 4.34 25.84
CA HIS A 23 -7.84 3.76 25.38
C HIS A 23 -7.43 2.55 26.24
N GLN A 24 -8.16 1.43 26.22
CA GLN A 24 -7.73 0.24 26.95
C GLN A 24 -8.16 -1.01 26.19
N THR A 25 -7.23 -1.61 25.42
CA THR A 25 -6.95 -3.07 25.33
C THR A 25 -6.00 -3.34 24.14
N ILE A 26 -4.74 -2.89 24.22
CA ILE A 26 -3.62 -3.40 23.41
C ILE A 26 -2.80 -4.54 24.09
N PRO A 27 -3.02 -5.01 25.36
CA PRO A 27 -2.18 -6.10 25.92
C PRO A 27 -2.44 -7.52 25.37
N SER A 28 -3.57 -7.78 24.72
CA SER A 28 -4.06 -9.15 24.48
C SER A 28 -3.60 -9.78 23.16
N LYS A 29 -3.37 -8.99 22.10
CA LYS A 29 -2.92 -9.53 20.81
C LYS A 29 -1.46 -10.00 20.85
N LEU A 30 -0.59 -9.25 21.55
CA LEU A 30 0.85 -9.52 21.59
C LEU A 30 1.18 -10.83 22.35
N LYS A 31 0.51 -11.11 23.47
CA LYS A 31 0.70 -12.35 24.24
C LYS A 31 0.25 -13.62 23.50
N LEU A 32 -0.79 -13.52 22.67
CA LEU A 32 -1.35 -14.68 21.97
C LEU A 32 -0.44 -15.17 20.82
N TYR A 33 0.24 -14.27 20.10
CA TYR A 33 1.23 -14.65 19.07
C TYR A 33 2.48 -15.30 19.69
N GLN A 34 2.95 -14.75 20.81
CA GLN A 34 4.21 -15.16 21.44
C GLN A 34 4.20 -16.59 22.00
N GLN A 35 3.03 -17.11 22.41
CA GLN A 35 2.92 -18.43 23.04
C GLN A 35 2.77 -19.61 22.07
N ARG A 36 2.46 -19.38 20.77
CA ARG A 36 2.23 -20.47 19.80
C ARG A 36 2.94 -20.33 18.46
N LEU A 37 3.24 -19.12 18.01
CA LEU A 37 3.87 -18.90 16.71
C LEU A 37 5.29 -18.39 16.96
N ARG A 38 6.29 -19.26 16.77
CA ARG A 38 7.72 -18.89 16.76
C ARG A 38 8.04 -18.09 15.49
N VAL A 39 7.36 -16.96 15.28
CA VAL A 39 7.57 -16.11 14.11
C VAL A 39 8.98 -15.52 14.22
N PRO A 40 9.88 -15.80 13.26
CA PRO A 40 11.27 -15.38 13.38
C PRO A 40 11.45 -13.86 13.31
N TYR A 41 10.49 -13.15 12.74
CA TYR A 41 10.56 -11.73 12.43
C TYR A 41 9.29 -11.00 12.85
N TYR A 42 9.43 -9.87 13.54
CA TYR A 42 8.33 -9.03 13.98
C TYR A 42 8.63 -7.56 13.67
N LEU A 43 7.71 -6.88 13.01
CA LEU A 43 7.85 -5.49 12.59
C LEU A 43 6.75 -4.63 13.22
N VAL A 44 7.11 -3.45 13.68
CA VAL A 44 6.17 -2.43 14.18
C VAL A 44 6.37 -1.17 13.37
N PHE A 45 5.33 -0.72 12.69
CA PHE A 45 5.34 0.53 11.92
C PHE A 45 4.36 1.54 12.50
N SER A 46 4.85 2.74 12.79
CA SER A 46 4.03 3.86 13.23
C SER A 46 3.62 4.72 12.04
N ARG A 47 2.32 4.73 11.73
CA ARG A 47 1.74 5.58 10.68
C ARG A 47 1.83 7.09 10.95
N TYR A 48 2.15 7.49 12.19
CA TYR A 48 2.22 8.90 12.59
C TYR A 48 3.64 9.44 12.50
N THR A 49 4.63 8.63 12.87
CA THR A 49 6.05 9.02 12.89
C THR A 49 6.83 8.47 11.69
N ASN A 50 6.20 7.59 10.89
CA ASN A 50 6.84 6.83 9.81
C ASN A 50 8.05 6.00 10.27
N GLN A 51 8.11 5.64 11.56
CA GLN A 51 9.20 4.84 12.10
C GLN A 51 8.87 3.35 12.01
N ILE A 52 9.85 2.57 11.57
CA ILE A 52 9.82 1.11 11.63
C ILE A 52 10.74 0.65 12.76
N ARG A 53 10.25 -0.30 13.54
CA ARG A 53 11.05 -1.06 14.50
C ARG A 53 11.00 -2.52 14.11
N PHE A 54 12.17 -3.15 14.07
CA PHE A 54 12.35 -4.52 13.61
C PHE A 54 12.87 -5.38 14.75
N PHE A 55 12.27 -6.54 14.95
CA PHE A 55 12.65 -7.49 15.99
C PHE A 55 12.84 -8.87 15.37
N LYS A 56 13.93 -9.54 15.75
CA LYS A 56 14.22 -10.92 15.37
C LYS A 56 14.15 -11.81 16.60
N LEU A 57 13.56 -13.00 16.47
CA LEU A 57 13.58 -14.03 17.51
C LEU A 57 14.95 -14.70 17.53
N ILE A 58 15.74 -14.47 18.58
CA ILE A 58 17.07 -15.06 18.78
C ILE A 58 17.05 -15.85 20.08
N GLY A 59 17.20 -17.18 19.97
CA GLY A 59 17.05 -18.10 21.10
C GLY A 59 15.62 -18.10 21.63
N ALA A 60 15.42 -17.56 22.83
CA ALA A 60 14.11 -17.52 23.51
C ALA A 60 13.44 -16.14 23.50
N GLY A 61 14.05 -15.10 22.90
CA GLY A 61 13.57 -13.73 23.01
C GLY A 61 13.66 -12.93 21.71
N TYR A 62 12.80 -11.92 21.59
CA TYR A 62 12.87 -10.94 20.51
C TYR A 62 13.92 -9.88 20.84
N GLN A 63 14.84 -9.67 19.91
CA GLN A 63 15.86 -8.62 19.99
C GLN A 63 15.60 -7.59 18.89
N GLU A 64 15.58 -6.31 19.26
CA GLU A 64 15.48 -5.21 18.29
C GLU A 64 16.74 -5.19 17.43
N GLN A 65 16.55 -5.04 16.12
CA GLN A 65 17.59 -5.03 15.12
C GLN A 65 17.67 -3.64 14.48
N GLY A 66 18.85 -3.30 13.97
CA GLY A 66 19.02 -2.12 13.15
C GLY A 66 18.24 -2.23 11.84
N ILE A 67 17.81 -1.08 11.31
CA ILE A 67 17.25 -0.95 9.97
C ILE A 67 18.21 -0.14 9.10
N LEU A 68 18.24 -0.45 7.80
CA LEU A 68 19.00 0.32 6.82
C LEU A 68 18.25 1.62 6.47
N ALA A 69 18.98 2.61 5.97
CA ALA A 69 18.39 3.87 5.53
C ALA A 69 17.57 3.69 4.24
N GLU A 70 18.12 2.93 3.30
CA GLU A 70 17.53 2.67 1.99
C GLU A 70 16.88 1.28 1.91
N PRO A 71 15.91 1.07 0.99
CA PRO A 71 15.36 -0.25 0.70
C PRO A 71 16.44 -1.25 0.20
N PRO A 72 16.37 -2.53 0.62
CA PRO A 72 15.49 -3.06 1.66
C PRO A 72 15.92 -2.57 3.06
N GLN A 73 15.04 -1.85 3.77
CA GLN A 73 15.35 -1.34 5.12
C GLN A 73 15.50 -2.48 6.12
N ILE A 74 14.77 -3.56 5.89
CA ILE A 74 14.85 -4.82 6.63
C ILE A 74 15.00 -5.94 5.60
N TRP A 75 16.02 -6.76 5.76
CA TRP A 75 16.25 -7.92 4.92
C TRP A 75 15.95 -9.22 5.66
N ILE A 76 15.15 -10.11 5.04
CA ILE A 76 14.81 -11.42 5.57
C ILE A 76 15.49 -12.49 4.69
N PRO A 77 16.70 -12.94 5.06
CA PRO A 77 17.53 -13.78 4.19
C PRO A 77 16.91 -15.15 3.92
N GLU A 78 16.10 -15.71 4.84
CA GLU A 78 15.46 -17.01 4.67
C GLU A 78 14.35 -17.00 3.61
N LEU A 79 13.84 -15.82 3.28
CA LEU A 79 12.77 -15.63 2.29
C LEU A 79 13.25 -14.89 1.03
N ASP A 80 14.51 -14.49 1.00
CA ASP A 80 15.09 -13.65 -0.07
C ASP A 80 14.22 -12.41 -0.37
N ILE A 81 13.68 -11.79 0.69
CA ILE A 81 12.74 -10.67 0.61
C ILE A 81 13.08 -9.57 1.60
N GLY A 82 12.83 -8.34 1.19
CA GLY A 82 13.02 -7.13 1.98
C GLY A 82 11.71 -6.42 2.28
N VAL A 83 11.75 -5.57 3.31
CA VAL A 83 10.68 -4.62 3.66
C VAL A 83 11.28 -3.23 3.70
N GLY A 84 10.54 -2.26 3.17
CA GLY A 84 10.87 -0.85 3.35
C GLY A 84 9.65 0.05 3.27
N LEU A 85 9.89 1.35 3.46
CA LEU A 85 8.89 2.38 3.26
C LEU A 85 8.86 2.81 1.80
N TRP A 86 7.67 2.69 1.21
CA TRP A 86 7.37 3.19 -0.12
C TRP A 86 6.40 4.37 -0.01
N TRP A 87 6.74 5.49 -0.64
CA TRP A 87 5.84 6.63 -0.76
C TRP A 87 4.92 6.45 -1.97
N GLY A 88 3.61 6.46 -1.72
CA GLY A 88 2.64 6.47 -2.80
C GLY A 88 1.20 6.29 -2.32
N GLU A 89 0.31 6.03 -3.26
CA GLU A 89 -1.12 5.87 -2.99
C GLU A 89 -1.50 4.39 -2.88
N TYR A 90 -2.19 4.04 -1.80
CA TYR A 90 -2.79 2.73 -1.64
C TYR A 90 -4.17 2.89 -1.00
N ALA A 91 -5.18 2.24 -1.60
CA ALA A 91 -6.59 2.35 -1.19
C ALA A 91 -7.10 3.81 -1.04
N GLY A 92 -6.69 4.70 -1.95
CA GLY A 92 -7.11 6.11 -1.95
C GLY A 92 -6.39 7.01 -0.93
N ILE A 93 -5.32 6.51 -0.30
CA ILE A 93 -4.57 7.27 0.70
C ILE A 93 -3.10 7.37 0.27
N THR A 94 -2.62 8.59 0.08
CA THR A 94 -1.23 8.88 -0.30
C THR A 94 -0.37 9.11 0.93
N ARG A 95 0.60 8.22 1.19
CA ARG A 95 1.55 8.32 2.31
C ARG A 95 2.69 7.30 2.19
N ASN A 96 3.52 7.18 3.23
CA ASN A 96 4.43 6.05 3.41
C ASN A 96 3.68 4.76 3.78
N TRP A 97 3.91 3.72 3.00
CA TRP A 97 3.40 2.38 3.20
C TRP A 97 4.54 1.40 3.40
N LEU A 98 4.30 0.37 4.22
CA LEU A 98 5.17 -0.79 4.24
C LEU A 98 4.98 -1.57 2.94
N ARG A 99 6.08 -1.83 2.24
CA ARG A 99 6.05 -2.57 0.99
C ARG A 99 7.20 -3.57 0.94
N TRP A 100 6.95 -4.68 0.26
CA TRP A 100 7.95 -5.72 0.01
C TRP A 100 8.85 -5.31 -1.16
N CYS A 101 10.15 -5.60 -1.05
CA CYS A 101 11.13 -5.38 -2.09
C CYS A 101 12.06 -6.59 -2.23
N ASP A 102 12.75 -6.68 -3.37
CA ASP A 102 13.79 -7.69 -3.60
C ASP A 102 15.13 -7.30 -2.94
N GLY A 103 16.15 -8.14 -3.10
CA GLY A 103 17.50 -7.89 -2.57
C GLY A 103 18.23 -6.71 -3.18
N SER A 104 17.73 -6.18 -4.30
CA SER A 104 18.25 -4.96 -4.94
C SER A 104 17.48 -3.71 -4.52
N GLY A 105 16.45 -3.84 -3.67
CA GLY A 105 15.59 -2.74 -3.24
C GLY A 105 14.47 -2.39 -4.22
N ASN A 106 14.23 -3.21 -5.25
CA ASN A 106 13.11 -2.99 -6.17
C ASN A 106 11.80 -3.42 -5.51
N TRP A 107 10.79 -2.56 -5.57
CA TRP A 107 9.48 -2.87 -5.00
C TRP A 107 8.77 -3.98 -5.76
N LEU A 108 8.30 -4.99 -5.03
CA LEU A 108 7.45 -6.02 -5.62
C LEU A 108 6.11 -5.38 -6.01
N LEU A 109 5.72 -5.58 -7.27
CA LEU A 109 4.44 -5.14 -7.80
C LEU A 109 3.33 -6.00 -7.19
N THR A 110 2.21 -5.37 -6.86
CA THR A 110 0.96 -6.08 -6.59
C THR A 110 0.40 -6.64 -7.90
N ASP A 111 -0.44 -7.67 -7.83
CA ASP A 111 -1.06 -8.26 -9.02
C ASP A 111 -1.76 -7.21 -9.91
N THR A 112 -2.45 -6.25 -9.29
CA THR A 112 -3.10 -5.14 -9.99
C THR A 112 -2.10 -4.18 -10.66
N GLU A 113 -0.97 -3.89 -10.01
CA GLU A 113 0.08 -3.07 -10.62
C GLU A 113 0.78 -3.83 -11.75
N GLN A 114 0.97 -5.14 -11.61
CA GLN A 114 1.57 -5.99 -12.63
C GLN A 114 0.67 -6.10 -13.86
N GLU A 115 -0.64 -6.29 -13.66
CA GLU A 115 -1.63 -6.29 -14.75
C GLU A 115 -1.68 -4.93 -15.46
N ARG A 116 -1.67 -3.83 -14.69
CA ARG A 116 -1.61 -2.48 -15.25
C ARG A 116 -0.34 -2.26 -16.07
N ALA A 117 0.82 -2.62 -15.52
CA ALA A 117 2.10 -2.49 -16.20
C ALA A 117 2.14 -3.33 -17.49
N ALA A 118 1.62 -4.56 -17.45
CA ALA A 118 1.51 -5.41 -18.64
C ALA A 118 0.59 -4.79 -19.70
N LYS A 119 -0.55 -4.23 -19.27
CA LYS A 119 -1.49 -3.54 -20.17
C LYS A 119 -0.86 -2.29 -20.80
N GLU A 120 -0.20 -1.46 -20.00
CA GLU A 120 0.49 -0.26 -20.47
C GLU A 120 1.63 -0.63 -21.44
N GLN A 121 2.42 -1.66 -21.12
CA GLN A 121 3.48 -2.14 -22.00
C GLN A 121 2.94 -2.69 -23.32
N ALA A 122 1.85 -3.47 -23.28
CA ALA A 122 1.18 -3.97 -24.48
C ALA A 122 0.64 -2.81 -25.34
N GLN A 123 0.00 -1.83 -24.72
CA GLN A 123 -0.47 -0.63 -25.41
C GLN A 123 0.68 0.15 -26.06
N GLN A 124 1.80 0.30 -25.36
CA GLN A 124 2.97 1.00 -25.90
C GLN A 124 3.60 0.24 -27.08
N GLN A 125 3.71 -1.09 -26.98
CA GLN A 125 4.20 -1.91 -28.09
C GLN A 125 3.29 -1.82 -29.31
N VAL A 126 1.97 -1.89 -29.11
CA VAL A 126 0.99 -1.74 -30.20
C VAL A 126 1.10 -0.36 -30.85
N LYS A 127 1.24 0.71 -30.07
CA LYS A 127 1.47 2.07 -30.61
C LYS A 127 2.75 2.12 -31.45
N GLN A 128 3.84 1.54 -30.96
CA GLN A 128 5.10 1.51 -31.72
C GLN A 128 4.96 0.73 -33.04
N ILE A 129 4.24 -0.39 -33.03
CA ILE A 129 3.96 -1.17 -34.24
C ILE A 129 3.13 -0.35 -35.24
N VAL A 130 2.08 0.34 -34.77
CA VAL A 130 1.26 1.24 -35.60
C VAL A 130 2.13 2.30 -36.27
N VAL A 131 2.99 2.97 -35.50
CA VAL A 131 3.92 3.99 -36.03
C VAL A 131 4.85 3.41 -37.08
N ASN A 132 5.47 2.26 -36.81
CA ASN A 132 6.40 1.62 -37.75
C ASN A 132 5.70 1.22 -39.07
N LEU A 133 4.45 0.75 -39.00
CA LEU A 133 3.67 0.39 -40.19
C LEU A 133 3.31 1.62 -41.02
N LEU A 134 2.87 2.70 -40.39
CA LEU A 134 2.59 3.97 -41.08
C LEU A 134 3.85 4.54 -41.76
N GLN A 135 5.00 4.50 -41.06
CA GLN A 135 6.29 4.93 -41.62
C GLN A 135 6.75 4.06 -42.80
N SER A 136 6.33 2.80 -42.84
CA SER A 136 6.60 1.89 -43.95
C SER A 136 5.71 2.16 -45.17
N GLY A 137 4.86 3.19 -45.14
CA GLY A 137 4.00 3.62 -46.24
C GLY A 137 2.64 2.93 -46.27
N MET A 138 2.25 2.24 -45.20
CA MET A 138 0.94 1.62 -45.06
C MET A 138 -0.11 2.67 -44.72
N ASP A 139 -1.32 2.56 -45.31
CA ASP A 139 -2.42 3.47 -44.98
C ASP A 139 -3.13 3.08 -43.66
N VAL A 140 -3.90 4.02 -43.11
CA VAL A 140 -4.60 3.85 -41.82
C VAL A 140 -5.58 2.67 -41.83
N GLU A 141 -6.20 2.37 -42.97
CA GLU A 141 -7.17 1.28 -43.10
C GLU A 141 -6.49 -0.10 -43.02
N GLN A 142 -5.34 -0.21 -43.67
CA GLN A 142 -4.50 -1.40 -43.66
C GLN A 142 -3.92 -1.64 -42.26
N VAL A 143 -3.43 -0.58 -41.60
CA VAL A 143 -2.90 -0.69 -40.23
C VAL A 143 -4.00 -1.12 -39.25
N ALA A 144 -5.19 -0.50 -39.30
CA ALA A 144 -6.32 -0.86 -38.44
C ALA A 144 -6.72 -2.32 -38.60
N LYS A 145 -6.70 -2.85 -39.83
CA LYS A 145 -7.02 -4.25 -40.11
C LYS A 145 -5.97 -5.23 -39.56
N ILE A 146 -4.70 -4.84 -39.53
CA ILE A 146 -3.59 -5.70 -39.07
C ILE A 146 -3.46 -5.68 -37.55
N THR A 147 -3.55 -4.50 -36.94
CA THR A 147 -3.31 -4.33 -35.50
C THR A 147 -4.59 -4.43 -34.68
N GLY A 148 -5.76 -4.33 -35.31
CA GLY A 148 -7.06 -4.29 -34.63
C GLY A 148 -7.31 -2.98 -33.86
N VAL A 149 -6.44 -1.98 -34.04
CA VAL A 149 -6.54 -0.67 -33.39
C VAL A 149 -7.55 0.20 -34.14
N ASP A 150 -8.31 1.01 -33.40
CA ASP A 150 -9.30 1.91 -33.98
C ASP A 150 -8.62 3.01 -34.83
N ARG A 151 -9.33 3.43 -35.89
CA ARG A 151 -8.80 4.39 -36.88
C ARG A 151 -8.55 5.76 -36.27
N GLU A 152 -9.37 6.19 -35.31
CA GLU A 152 -9.20 7.46 -34.63
C GLU A 152 -7.96 7.43 -33.72
N GLU A 153 -7.68 6.29 -33.09
CA GLU A 153 -6.48 6.11 -32.27
C GLU A 153 -5.19 6.07 -33.12
N ILE A 154 -5.25 5.46 -34.31
CA ILE A 154 -4.14 5.47 -35.28
C ILE A 154 -3.86 6.89 -35.80
N ARG A 155 -4.91 7.67 -36.11
CA ARG A 155 -4.77 9.09 -36.52
C ARG A 155 -4.12 9.93 -35.43
N SER A 156 -4.54 9.75 -34.17
CA SER A 156 -3.91 10.43 -33.02
C SER A 156 -2.42 10.07 -32.84
N CYS A 157 -2.02 8.85 -33.19
CA CYS A 157 -0.60 8.45 -33.19
C CYS A 157 0.19 9.09 -34.33
N SER A 158 -0.43 9.35 -35.48
CA SER A 158 0.17 10.07 -36.62
C SER A 158 0.32 11.57 -36.34
N ASP A 159 -0.69 12.19 -35.72
CA ASP A 159 -0.75 13.64 -35.51
C ASP A 159 0.18 14.14 -34.39
N ASN A 160 0.49 13.31 -33.39
CA ASN A 160 1.44 13.65 -32.31
C ASN A 160 2.92 13.67 -32.76
N GLN A 161 3.20 13.51 -34.06
CA GLN A 161 4.54 13.40 -34.63
C GLN A 161 4.88 14.53 -35.64
N LEU A 162 3.98 15.50 -35.86
CA LEU A 162 4.17 16.72 -36.67
C LEU A 162 4.36 17.95 -35.77
#